data_AF-A0A3D0LXH1-F1
#
_entry.id   AF-A0A3D0LXH1-F1
#
_cell.length_a   1.000
_cell.length_b   1.000
_cell.length_c   1.000
_cell.angle_alpha   90.00
_cell.angle_beta   90.00
_cell.angle_gamma   90.00
#
_symmetry.space_group_name_H-M   'P 1'
#
loop_
_entity.id
_entity.type
_entity.pdbx_description
1 polymer ?
#
loop_
_entity_poly.entity_id
_entity_poly.type
_entity_poly.pdbx_seq_one_letter_code
_entity_poly.pdbx_strand_id
1 'polypeptide(L)'
;MTFTRLIDFIYMDFFKGLMAEYSPKKCKLCGRYFLQEKGFSYEYCNNIAPNETEKTCRDIGSLTSFRDKVKNNEIWQIHQRAYKKYYARVLKKKMSKSDFLAWAENAERLRDQTLELAEREKREGRELVLDGYIRELNNS
;
A
#
# COMPACT_ATOMS: atom_id res chain seq x y z
N MET A 1 5.13 -44.95 14.54
CA MET A 1 5.44 -45.03 13.10
C MET A 1 6.94 -44.90 12.97
N THR A 2 7.62 -45.93 12.46
CA THR A 2 9.08 -45.95 12.28
C THR A 2 9.40 -45.86 10.79
N PHE A 3 10.46 -45.15 10.43
CA PHE A 3 10.87 -44.94 9.04
C PHE A 3 12.22 -45.60 8.81
N THR A 4 12.33 -46.40 7.76
CA THR A 4 13.59 -47.05 7.37
C THR A 4 14.40 -46.20 6.39
N ARG A 5 13.74 -45.31 5.64
CA ARG A 5 14.37 -44.35 4.73
C ARG A 5 14.00 -42.93 5.12
N LEU A 6 14.97 -42.01 5.05
CA LEU A 6 14.76 -40.59 5.31
C LEU A 6 13.66 -39.98 4.42
N ILE A 7 13.59 -40.43 3.15
CA ILE A 7 12.62 -39.89 2.20
C ILE A 7 11.16 -40.22 2.60
N ASP A 8 10.92 -41.39 3.19
CA ASP A 8 9.57 -41.80 3.63
C ASP A 8 9.11 -40.92 4.81
N PHE A 9 10.05 -40.56 5.70
CA PHE A 9 9.81 -39.60 6.77
C PHE A 9 9.46 -38.22 6.22
N ILE A 10 10.26 -37.69 5.29
CA ILE A 10 10.06 -36.36 4.69
C ILE A 10 8.71 -36.29 3.96
N TYR A 11 8.35 -37.32 3.19
CA TYR A 11 7.04 -37.36 2.52
C TYR A 11 5.89 -37.33 3.52
N MET A 12 5.91 -38.21 4.52
CA MET A 12 4.86 -38.25 5.53
C MET A 12 4.76 -36.94 6.33
N ASP A 13 5.87 -36.33 6.70
CA ASP A 13 5.90 -35.05 7.41
C ASP A 13 5.32 -33.91 6.56
N PHE A 14 5.73 -33.84 5.29
CA PHE A 14 5.21 -32.86 4.34
C PHE A 14 3.70 -32.99 4.14
N PHE A 15 3.19 -34.21 3.89
CA PHE A 15 1.76 -34.44 3.72
C PHE A 15 0.96 -34.14 4.99
N LYS A 16 1.50 -34.43 6.18
CA LYS A 16 0.87 -34.03 7.45
C LYS A 16 0.79 -32.52 7.58
N GLY A 17 1.84 -31.79 7.20
CA GLY A 17 1.82 -30.33 7.12
C GLY A 17 0.72 -29.81 6.18
N LEU A 18 0.61 -30.39 4.99
CA LEU A 18 -0.45 -30.02 4.04
C LEU A 18 -1.87 -30.30 4.59
N MET A 19 -2.07 -31.46 5.23
CA MET A 19 -3.36 -31.80 5.86
C MET A 19 -3.71 -30.87 7.03
N ALA A 20 -2.70 -30.31 7.70
CA ALA A 20 -2.87 -29.30 8.74
C ALA A 20 -3.00 -27.86 8.18
N GLU A 21 -3.26 -27.72 6.87
CA GLU A 21 -3.47 -26.45 6.15
C GLU A 21 -2.23 -25.55 6.09
N TYR A 22 -1.03 -26.12 6.20
CA TYR A 22 0.18 -25.39 5.88
C TYR A 22 0.44 -25.46 4.37
N SER A 23 0.66 -24.30 3.73
CA SER A 23 0.91 -24.24 2.29
C SER A 23 2.29 -23.62 2.00
N PRO A 24 3.20 -24.34 1.30
CA PRO A 24 4.41 -23.72 0.78
C PRO A 24 4.04 -22.64 -0.25
N LYS A 25 4.63 -21.45 -0.12
CA LYS A 25 4.44 -20.35 -1.05
C LYS A 25 5.77 -19.68 -1.37
N LYS A 26 5.90 -19.14 -2.59
CA LYS A 26 7.06 -18.36 -3.00
C LYS A 26 6.90 -16.90 -2.55
N CYS A 27 7.90 -16.36 -1.84
CA CYS A 27 7.93 -14.96 -1.41
C CYS A 27 8.04 -14.04 -2.62
N LYS A 28 7.17 -13.03 -2.72
CA LYS A 28 7.19 -12.07 -3.84
C LYS A 28 8.41 -11.12 -3.83
N LEU A 29 9.08 -10.95 -2.69
CA LEU A 29 10.24 -10.06 -2.57
C LEU A 29 11.57 -10.78 -2.83
N CYS A 30 11.88 -11.82 -2.05
CA CYS A 30 13.18 -12.50 -2.13
C CYS A 30 13.17 -13.78 -2.98
N GLY A 31 12.00 -14.21 -3.46
CA GLY A 31 11.84 -15.39 -4.31
C GLY A 31 12.02 -16.75 -3.60
N ARG A 32 12.33 -16.78 -2.29
CA ARG A 32 12.47 -18.02 -1.52
C ARG A 32 11.11 -18.60 -1.14
N TYR A 33 11.02 -19.92 -1.01
CA TYR A 33 9.84 -20.58 -0.47
C TYR A 33 9.76 -20.38 1.05
N PHE A 34 8.54 -20.21 1.55
CA PHE A 34 8.23 -20.16 2.97
C PHE A 34 6.92 -20.90 3.23
N LEU A 35 6.76 -21.37 4.46
CA LEU A 35 5.54 -22.07 4.87
C LEU A 35 4.52 -21.04 5.36
N GLN A 36 3.32 -21.06 4.78
CA GLN A 36 2.19 -20.32 5.33
C GLN A 36 1.52 -21.12 6.44
N GLU A 37 1.18 -20.44 7.53
CA GLU A 37 0.40 -20.99 8.63
C GLU A 37 -1.09 -20.94 8.31
N LYS A 38 -1.83 -21.86 8.94
CA LYS A 38 -3.29 -21.94 8.81
C LYS A 38 -3.96 -20.59 9.07
N GLY A 39 -4.88 -20.20 8.18
CA GLY A 39 -5.67 -18.98 8.30
C GLY A 39 -4.97 -17.68 7.86
N PHE A 40 -3.67 -17.72 7.52
CA PHE A 40 -2.95 -16.53 7.09
C PHE A 40 -2.50 -16.60 5.62
N SER A 41 -2.95 -15.65 4.80
CA SER A 41 -2.50 -15.50 3.41
C SER A 41 -1.40 -14.44 3.26
N TYR A 42 -0.20 -14.72 3.78
CA TYR A 42 0.95 -13.82 3.60
C TYR A 42 1.49 -13.85 2.17
N GLU A 43 1.97 -12.71 1.65
CA GLU A 43 2.67 -12.65 0.36
C GLU A 43 4.20 -12.69 0.48
N TYR A 44 4.69 -12.42 1.68
CA TYR A 44 6.10 -12.25 1.99
C TYR A 44 6.51 -13.09 3.20
N CYS A 45 7.73 -13.61 3.18
CA CYS A 45 8.30 -14.41 4.28
C CYS A 45 8.84 -13.54 5.42
N ASN A 46 9.23 -14.17 6.54
CA ASN A 46 9.82 -13.52 7.71
C ASN A 46 11.37 -13.45 7.67
N ASN A 47 11.99 -13.86 6.56
CA ASN A 47 13.44 -13.74 6.42
C ASN A 47 13.84 -12.26 6.23
N ILE A 48 15.05 -11.91 6.66
CA ILE A 48 15.66 -10.60 6.38
C ILE A 48 15.60 -10.34 4.87
N ALA A 49 15.12 -9.15 4.50
CA ALA A 49 14.95 -8.76 3.12
C ALA A 49 16.30 -8.60 2.41
N PRO A 50 16.35 -8.76 1.08
CA PRO A 50 17.57 -8.49 0.32
C PRO A 50 18.05 -7.05 0.57
N ASN A 51 19.34 -6.89 0.85
CA ASN A 51 19.99 -5.59 1.13
C ASN A 51 19.52 -4.88 2.42
N GLU A 52 18.86 -5.59 3.34
CA GLU A 52 18.52 -5.09 4.66
C GLU A 52 19.32 -5.85 5.73
N THR A 53 19.53 -5.22 6.89
CA THR A 53 20.22 -5.83 8.05
C THR A 53 19.24 -6.33 9.11
N GLU A 54 18.12 -5.63 9.29
CA GLU A 54 17.14 -5.93 10.36
C GLU A 54 15.73 -6.19 9.85
N LYS A 55 15.35 -5.61 8.71
CA LYS A 55 13.96 -5.67 8.23
C LYS A 55 13.65 -6.96 7.49
N THR A 56 12.51 -7.55 7.80
CA THR A 56 12.04 -8.76 7.12
C THR A 56 11.38 -8.44 5.78
N CYS A 57 11.25 -9.46 4.91
CA CYS A 57 10.50 -9.32 3.67
C CYS A 57 9.04 -8.92 3.92
N ARG A 58 8.47 -9.30 5.08
CA ARG A 58 7.12 -8.91 5.50
C ARG A 58 7.04 -7.43 5.86
N ASP A 59 8.04 -6.88 6.54
CA ASP A 59 8.11 -5.44 6.87
C ASP A 59 8.23 -4.59 5.61
N ILE A 60 9.14 -4.97 4.71
CA ILE A 60 9.34 -4.29 3.43
C ILE A 60 8.11 -4.43 2.53
N GLY A 61 7.51 -5.62 2.47
CA GLY A 61 6.29 -5.88 1.71
C GLY A 61 5.07 -5.10 2.22
N SER A 62 4.95 -4.93 3.54
CA SER A 62 3.94 -4.08 4.16
C SER A 62 4.14 -2.60 3.78
N LEU A 63 5.38 -2.11 3.86
CA LEU A 63 5.72 -0.75 3.47
C LEU A 63 5.47 -0.50 1.97
N THR A 64 5.78 -1.46 1.12
CA THR A 64 5.57 -1.37 -0.34
C THR A 64 4.08 -1.38 -0.65
N SER A 65 3.32 -2.31 -0.10
CA SER A 65 1.85 -2.35 -0.22
C SER A 65 1.19 -1.06 0.30
N PHE A 66 1.72 -0.47 1.37
CA PHE A 66 1.25 0.81 1.89
C PHE A 66 1.59 1.97 0.95
N ARG A 67 2.84 2.05 0.46
CA ARG A 67 3.27 3.04 -0.53
C ARG A 67 2.48 2.92 -1.82
N ASP A 68 2.19 1.70 -2.28
CA ASP A 68 1.37 1.46 -3.46
C ASP A 68 -0.07 1.88 -3.20
N LYS A 69 -0.67 1.61 -2.04
CA LYS A 69 -2.01 2.15 -1.69
C LYS A 69 -2.03 3.68 -1.70
N VAL A 70 -1.00 4.33 -1.17
CA VAL A 70 -0.88 5.80 -1.13
C VAL A 70 -0.58 6.39 -2.51
N LYS A 71 0.26 5.71 -3.31
CA LYS A 71 0.52 6.05 -4.71
C LYS A 71 -0.70 5.76 -5.59
N ASN A 72 -1.52 4.79 -5.27
CA ASN A 72 -2.71 4.43 -6.04
C ASN A 72 -3.94 5.25 -5.67
N ASN A 73 -3.83 6.22 -4.76
CA ASN A 73 -4.91 7.19 -4.54
C ASN A 73 -4.60 8.49 -5.29
N GLU A 74 -5.17 8.58 -6.49
CA GLU A 74 -5.01 9.69 -7.42
C GLU A 74 -5.37 11.05 -6.79
N ILE A 75 -6.36 11.07 -5.89
CA ILE A 75 -6.80 12.28 -5.16
C ILE A 75 -5.64 12.83 -4.31
N TRP A 76 -4.95 11.98 -3.56
CA TRP A 76 -3.79 12.38 -2.76
C TRP A 76 -2.63 12.87 -3.62
N GLN A 77 -2.41 12.26 -4.79
CA GLN A 77 -1.38 12.73 -5.71
C GLN A 77 -1.67 14.14 -6.24
N ILE A 78 -2.91 14.37 -6.66
CA ILE A 78 -3.39 15.67 -7.17
C ILE A 78 -3.26 16.72 -6.07
N HIS A 79 -3.75 16.43 -4.86
CA HIS A 79 -3.66 17.32 -3.70
C HIS A 79 -2.20 17.70 -3.40
N GLN A 80 -1.32 16.71 -3.29
CA GLN A 80 0.09 16.94 -2.96
C GLN A 80 0.82 17.76 -4.04
N ARG A 81 0.47 17.55 -5.31
CA ARG A 81 1.00 18.33 -6.43
C ARG A 81 0.54 19.79 -6.34
N ALA A 82 -0.74 20.03 -6.07
CA ALA A 82 -1.28 21.37 -5.89
C ALA A 82 -0.65 22.07 -4.68
N TYR A 83 -0.51 21.38 -3.55
CA TYR A 83 0.10 21.91 -2.33
C TYR A 83 1.52 22.41 -2.58
N LYS A 84 2.37 21.58 -3.21
CA LYS A 84 3.75 21.97 -3.56
C LYS A 84 3.78 23.18 -4.51
N LYS A 85 2.87 23.25 -5.47
CA LYS A 85 2.74 24.37 -6.42
C LYS A 85 2.41 25.68 -5.69
N TYR A 86 1.44 25.67 -4.78
CA TYR A 86 1.03 26.86 -4.02
C TYR A 86 2.09 27.26 -2.98
N TYR A 87 2.70 26.29 -2.31
CA TYR A 87 3.80 26.57 -1.38
C TYR A 87 5.01 27.20 -2.08
N ALA A 88 5.34 26.77 -3.30
CA ALA A 88 6.38 27.41 -4.10
C ALA A 88 6.06 28.88 -4.46
N ARG A 89 4.78 29.26 -4.56
CA ARG A 89 4.37 30.68 -4.73
C ARG A 89 4.65 31.50 -3.47
N VAL A 90 4.42 30.93 -2.28
CA VAL A 90 4.76 31.54 -0.99
C VAL A 90 6.26 31.77 -0.89
N LEU A 91 7.08 30.76 -1.22
CA LEU A 91 8.54 30.89 -1.22
C LEU A 91 9.03 31.98 -2.19
N LYS A 92 8.38 32.11 -3.35
CA LYS A 92 8.65 33.16 -4.34
C LYS A 92 8.01 34.51 -3.99
N LYS A 93 7.40 34.66 -2.81
CA LYS A 93 6.68 35.85 -2.34
C LYS A 93 5.58 36.34 -3.31
N LYS A 94 5.04 35.44 -4.13
CA LYS A 94 3.92 35.69 -5.05
C LYS A 94 2.54 35.41 -4.42
N MET A 95 2.54 34.98 -3.17
CA MET A 95 1.36 34.64 -2.37
C MET A 95 1.71 34.87 -0.90
N SER A 96 0.81 35.47 -0.14
CA SER A 96 1.03 35.64 1.30
C SER A 96 0.85 34.31 2.04
N LYS A 97 1.40 34.22 3.26
CA LYS A 97 1.22 33.04 4.10
C LYS A 97 -0.25 32.85 4.49
N SER A 98 -0.99 33.93 4.72
CA SER A 98 -2.42 33.87 5.07
C SER A 98 -3.26 33.32 3.90
N ASP A 99 -3.00 33.79 2.67
CA ASP A 99 -3.73 33.32 1.49
C ASP A 99 -3.43 31.84 1.23
N PHE A 100 -2.19 31.42 1.45
CA PHE A 100 -1.82 30.01 1.36
C PHE A 100 -2.54 29.14 2.41
N LEU A 101 -2.67 29.61 3.64
CA LEU A 101 -3.38 28.87 4.69
C LEU A 101 -4.87 28.75 4.38
N ALA A 102 -5.51 29.83 3.93
CA ALA A 102 -6.90 29.82 3.51
C ALA A 102 -7.14 28.87 2.32
N TRP A 103 -6.23 28.88 1.34
CA TRP A 103 -6.25 27.92 0.25
C TRP A 103 -6.04 26.49 0.72
N ALA A 104 -5.07 26.25 1.61
CA ALA A 104 -4.75 24.92 2.11
C ALA A 104 -5.92 24.29 2.87
N GLU A 105 -6.60 25.08 3.72
CA GLU A 105 -7.80 24.63 4.43
C GLU A 105 -8.92 24.25 3.44
N ASN A 106 -9.12 25.05 2.39
CA ASN A 106 -10.10 24.73 1.35
C ASN A 106 -9.71 23.47 0.55
N ALA A 107 -8.43 23.33 0.21
CA ALA A 107 -7.90 22.18 -0.52
C ALA A 107 -8.05 20.87 0.27
N GLU A 108 -7.84 20.92 1.59
CA GLU A 108 -8.04 19.78 2.49
C GLU A 108 -9.52 19.38 2.56
N ARG A 109 -10.42 20.36 2.70
CA ARG A 109 -11.87 20.11 2.69
C ARG A 109 -12.33 19.43 1.39
N LEU A 110 -11.87 19.94 0.25
CA LEU A 110 -12.18 19.37 -1.07
C LEU A 110 -11.63 17.95 -1.22
N ARG A 111 -10.42 17.69 -0.71
CA ARG A 111 -9.82 16.34 -0.72
C ARG A 111 -10.70 15.36 0.02
N ASP A 112 -11.10 15.70 1.24
CA ASP A 112 -11.86 14.79 2.10
C ASP A 112 -13.23 14.47 1.51
N GLN A 113 -13.93 15.47 0.96
CA GLN A 113 -15.17 15.27 0.20
C GLN A 113 -14.96 14.36 -1.02
N THR A 114 -13.87 14.55 -1.76
CA THR A 114 -13.57 13.74 -2.95
C THR A 114 -13.24 12.29 -2.57
N LEU A 115 -12.59 12.07 -1.42
CA LEU A 115 -12.32 10.73 -0.89
C LEU A 115 -13.62 10.00 -0.54
N GLU A 116 -14.56 10.66 0.14
CA GLU A 116 -15.87 10.08 0.46
C GLU A 116 -16.68 9.72 -0.79
N LEU A 117 -16.64 10.58 -1.82
CA LEU A 117 -17.27 10.30 -3.11
C LEU A 117 -16.61 9.12 -3.81
N ALA A 118 -15.28 9.03 -3.81
CA ALA A 118 -14.55 7.94 -4.44
C ALA A 118 -14.85 6.59 -3.78
N GLU A 119 -15.01 6.57 -2.45
CA GLU A 119 -15.43 5.38 -1.73
C GLU A 119 -16.86 4.96 -2.09
N ARG A 120 -17.77 5.91 -2.28
CA ARG A 120 -19.16 5.65 -2.68
C ARG A 120 -19.23 5.07 -4.10
N GLU A 121 -18.60 5.73 -5.07
CA GLU A 121 -18.59 5.27 -6.47
C GLU A 121 -17.94 3.89 -6.59
N LYS A 122 -16.87 3.63 -5.82
CA LYS A 122 -16.23 2.31 -5.76
C LYS A 122 -17.17 1.21 -5.26
N ARG A 123 -18.05 1.50 -4.28
CA ARG A 123 -19.08 0.55 -3.82
C ARG A 123 -20.13 0.28 -4.90
N GLU A 124 -20.41 1.27 -5.74
CA GLU A 124 -21.33 1.18 -6.87
C GLU A 124 -20.67 0.63 -8.16
N GLY A 125 -19.39 0.29 -8.11
CA GLY A 125 -18.63 -0.25 -9.25
C GLY A 125 -18.34 0.78 -10.35
N ARG A 126 -18.43 2.08 -10.02
CA ARG A 126 -18.16 3.19 -10.94
C ARG A 126 -16.82 3.84 -10.62
N GLU A 127 -16.20 4.43 -11.64
CA GLU A 127 -14.98 5.22 -11.50
C GLU A 127 -15.32 6.70 -11.34
N LEU A 128 -14.72 7.36 -10.35
CA LEU A 128 -14.93 8.78 -10.10
C LEU A 128 -14.08 9.64 -11.04
N VAL A 129 -14.71 10.55 -11.77
CA VAL A 129 -14.00 11.53 -12.61
C VAL A 129 -13.47 12.68 -11.74
N LEU A 130 -12.15 12.87 -11.72
CA LEU A 130 -11.48 13.86 -10.85
C LEU A 130 -11.30 15.25 -11.47
N ASP A 131 -11.80 15.48 -12.69
CA ASP A 131 -11.64 16.76 -13.40
C ASP A 131 -12.24 17.96 -12.65
N GLY A 132 -13.36 17.76 -11.94
CA GLY A 132 -13.98 18.78 -11.09
C GLY A 132 -13.06 19.16 -9.93
N TYR A 133 -12.54 18.14 -9.23
CA TYR A 133 -11.61 18.29 -8.12
C TYR A 133 -10.32 19.03 -8.54
N ILE A 134 -9.75 18.68 -9.69
CA ILE A 134 -8.56 19.34 -10.23
C ILE A 134 -8.84 20.82 -10.56
N ARG A 135 -10.01 21.12 -11.14
CA ARG A 135 -10.39 22.51 -11.46
C ARG A 135 -10.55 23.35 -10.20
N GLU A 136 -11.28 22.84 -9.22
CA GLU A 136 -11.54 23.56 -7.97
C GLU A 136 -10.25 23.81 -7.17
N LEU A 137 -9.32 22.85 -7.13
CA LEU A 137 -8.02 23.02 -6.48
C LEU A 137 -7.14 24.12 -7.12
N ASN A 138 -7.33 24.41 -8.41
CA ASN A 138 -6.49 25.36 -9.16
C ASN A 138 -7.12 26.74 -9.37
N ASN A 139 -8.39 26.93 -8.97
CA ASN A 139 -9.16 28.17 -9.20
C ASN A 139 -9.13 29.16 -8.02
N SER A 140 -8.18 29.03 -7.09
CA SER A 140 -8.00 29.96 -5.96
C SER A 140 -6.74 30.81 -6.08
#